data_AF-A0A8H6IZW3-F1
#
_entry.id   AF-A0A8H6IZW3-F1
#
_cell.length_a   1.000
_cell.length_b   1.000
_cell.length_c   1.000
_cell.angle_alpha   90.00
_cell.angle_beta   90.00
_cell.angle_gamma   90.00
#
_symmetry.space_group_name_H-M   'P 1'
#
loop_
_entity.id
_entity.type
_entity.pdbx_description
1 polymer ?
#
loop_
_entity_poly.entity_id
_entity_poly.type
_entity_poly.pdbx_seq_one_letter_code
_entity_poly.pdbx_strand_id
1 'polypeptide(L)'
;MDVGLSFGSVGDIIAVCQLIVELSKALDDATGSAAHYREIRNELDDFVSLLMQVSDRLLLKYHPSLAPGGSGNVFKDAAKKLQFHMFDRNSLAVILDQFAAYTRKITFLMVAALRKTARVDSVTMLARVQQVENLIQSRQDYLLQLHSEYSSALQGRSEQLHRLEENLETQQQHFVGMSLSLGNALKALQEIKEMLAQIANTLHLYITAPISFRFIDPTLGKPVVLETSLGELWDIPTNWIHEWDMFEVLLAHRFENRRGHSMVLRKQFALEESCSGADIERHIPWSVAIRPGMKINMSMVFPKDSKVLEKCPRCKTKLKDLKRINVEW
;
A
#
# COMPACT_ATOMS: atom_id res chain seq x y z
N MET A 1 -6.73 91.56 0.28
CA MET A 1 -6.61 92.27 1.57
C MET A 1 -5.19 92.79 1.63
N ASP A 2 -4.98 94.08 1.37
CA ASP A 2 -3.67 94.71 1.52
C ASP A 2 -3.36 94.78 3.02
N VAL A 3 -2.42 93.95 3.46
CA VAL A 3 -1.86 94.04 4.80
C VAL A 3 -0.78 95.10 4.75
N GLY A 4 -1.20 96.37 4.83
CA GLY A 4 -0.26 97.48 4.97
C GLY A 4 0.47 97.36 6.30
N LEU A 5 1.77 97.05 6.26
CA LEU A 5 2.65 97.11 7.41
C LEU A 5 2.75 98.58 7.86
N SER A 6 1.99 98.94 8.89
CA SER A 6 2.12 100.24 9.56
C SER A 6 3.22 100.12 10.61
N PHE A 7 4.40 100.68 10.33
CA PHE A 7 5.48 100.78 11.32
C PHE A 7 5.12 101.87 12.34
N GLY A 8 4.86 101.48 13.59
CA GLY A 8 4.54 102.39 14.69
C GLY A 8 5.78 102.95 15.40
N SER A 9 6.94 102.30 15.25
CA SER A 9 8.21 102.77 15.83
C SER A 9 9.43 102.21 15.09
N VAL A 10 10.62 102.79 15.34
CA VAL A 10 11.91 102.23 14.89
C VAL A 10 12.15 100.82 15.48
N GLY A 11 11.57 100.52 16.64
CA GLY A 11 11.63 99.19 17.25
C GLY A 11 10.93 98.11 16.42
N ASP A 12 9.85 98.46 15.72
CA ASP A 12 9.10 97.51 14.88
C ASP A 12 9.93 97.09 13.65
N ILE A 13 10.72 98.01 13.10
CA ILE A 13 11.63 97.74 11.97
C ILE A 13 12.72 96.76 12.40
N ILE A 14 13.28 96.94 13.60
CA ILE A 14 14.31 96.04 14.15
C ILE A 14 13.73 94.65 14.42
N ALA A 15 12.51 94.57 14.98
CA ALA A 15 11.84 93.30 15.23
C ALA A 15 11.55 92.52 13.93
N VAL A 16 11.12 93.21 12.88
CA VAL A 16 10.94 92.61 11.55
C VAL A 16 12.26 92.08 10.99
N CYS A 17 13.36 92.82 11.12
CA CYS A 17 14.68 92.35 10.70
C CYS A 17 15.12 91.07 11.43
N GLN A 18 14.89 91.01 12.75
CA GLN A 18 15.21 89.81 13.55
C GLN A 18 14.40 88.60 13.12
N LEU A 19 13.10 88.78 12.89
CA LEU A 19 12.20 87.70 12.44
C LEU A 19 12.60 87.17 11.06
N ILE A 20 13.01 88.05 10.15
CA ILE A 20 13.50 87.64 8.82
C ILE A 20 14.81 86.84 8.93
N VAL A 21 15.73 87.24 9.80
CA VAL A 21 16.98 86.50 10.04
C VAL A 21 16.72 85.12 10.65
N GLU A 22 15.76 85.00 11.56
CA GLU A 22 15.33 83.70 12.10
C GLU A 22 14.69 82.82 11.01
N LEU A 23 13.87 83.41 10.14
CA LEU A 23 13.29 82.71 8.99
C LEU A 23 14.36 82.22 8.01
N SER A 24 15.38 83.03 7.70
CA SER A 24 16.54 82.62 6.87
C SER A 24 17.25 81.40 7.46
N LYS A 25 17.43 81.36 8.79
CA LYS A 25 18.07 80.22 9.49
C LYS A 25 17.19 78.98 9.51
N ALA A 26 15.88 79.11 9.74
CA ALA A 26 14.96 77.98 9.67
C ALA A 26 14.90 77.35 8.25
N LEU A 27 15.09 78.16 7.22
CA LEU A 27 15.22 77.71 5.83
C LEU A 27 16.57 77.00 5.55
N ASP A 28 17.63 77.23 6.35
CA ASP A 28 18.90 76.48 6.26
C ASP A 28 18.75 75.02 6.72
N ASP A 29 17.97 74.79 7.78
CA ASP A 29 17.79 73.45 8.37
C ASP A 29 16.82 72.57 7.57
N ALA A 30 15.99 73.18 6.71
CA ALA A 30 15.04 72.47 5.86
C ALA A 30 15.74 71.83 4.65
N THR A 31 16.20 70.59 4.80
CA THR A 31 16.82 69.79 3.74
C THR A 31 15.83 69.50 2.59
N GLY A 32 15.82 70.34 1.56
CA GLY A 32 15.04 70.13 0.33
C GLY A 32 15.44 71.05 -0.83
N SER A 33 15.35 70.53 -2.07
CA SER A 33 15.58 71.19 -3.38
C SER A 33 16.38 72.51 -3.36
N ALA A 34 17.70 72.39 -3.16
CA ALA A 34 18.63 73.48 -2.89
C ALA A 34 18.52 74.71 -3.82
N ALA A 35 18.09 74.59 -5.08
CA ALA A 35 18.07 75.74 -5.99
C ALA A 35 16.98 76.79 -5.67
N HIS A 36 15.75 76.38 -5.36
CA HIS A 36 14.63 77.34 -5.19
C HIS A 36 14.62 77.93 -3.77
N TYR A 37 15.04 77.16 -2.76
CA TYR A 37 15.24 77.68 -1.41
C TYR A 37 16.43 78.66 -1.34
N ARG A 38 17.48 78.45 -2.16
CA ARG A 38 18.55 79.43 -2.35
C ARG A 38 18.05 80.72 -2.98
N GLU A 39 17.15 80.65 -3.95
CA GLU A 39 16.55 81.84 -4.57
C GLU A 39 15.67 82.62 -3.58
N ILE A 40 14.82 81.92 -2.81
CA ILE A 40 14.03 82.54 -1.72
C ILE A 40 14.96 83.20 -0.70
N ARG A 41 16.08 82.55 -0.33
CA ARG A 41 17.08 83.13 0.57
C ARG A 41 17.69 84.39 0.03
N ASN A 42 18.18 84.38 -1.22
CA ASN A 42 18.83 85.55 -1.80
C ASN A 42 17.90 86.77 -1.76
N GLU A 43 16.62 86.58 -2.10
CA GLU A 43 15.61 87.65 -2.01
C GLU A 43 15.34 88.11 -0.58
N LEU A 44 15.40 87.19 0.39
CA LEU A 44 15.21 87.49 1.80
C LEU A 44 16.41 88.27 2.39
N ASP A 45 17.63 87.90 1.99
CA ASP A 45 18.87 88.59 2.38
C ASP A 45 18.94 90.00 1.75
N ASP A 46 18.53 90.14 0.48
CA ASP A 46 18.41 91.44 -0.20
C ASP A 46 17.36 92.34 0.50
N PHE A 47 16.25 91.75 0.94
CA PHE A 47 15.22 92.45 1.71
C PHE A 47 15.73 92.92 3.08
N VAL A 48 16.52 92.10 3.79
CA VAL A 48 17.18 92.49 5.05
C VAL A 48 18.20 93.60 4.82
N SER A 49 19.02 93.50 3.76
CA SER A 49 20.01 94.53 3.42
C SER A 49 19.33 95.88 3.15
N LEU A 50 18.21 95.88 2.43
CA LEU A 50 17.42 97.08 2.19
C LEU A 50 16.86 97.67 3.50
N LEU A 51 16.29 96.84 4.37
CA LEU A 51 15.78 97.26 5.68
C LEU A 51 16.87 97.88 6.56
N MET A 52 18.06 97.27 6.60
CA MET A 52 19.21 97.78 7.37
C MET A 52 19.71 99.10 6.80
N GLN A 53 19.81 99.26 5.47
CA GLN A 53 20.18 100.52 4.84
C GLN A 53 19.19 101.65 5.14
N VAL A 54 17.88 101.35 5.17
CA VAL A 54 16.85 102.33 5.55
C VAL A 54 16.98 102.69 7.02
N SER A 55 17.17 101.70 7.91
CA SER A 55 17.38 101.90 9.34
C SER A 55 18.60 102.79 9.62
N ASP A 56 19.75 102.49 9.01
CA ASP A 56 20.99 103.25 9.18
C ASP A 56 20.87 104.69 8.68
N ARG A 57 20.18 104.91 7.55
CA ARG A 57 19.91 106.27 7.04
C ARG A 57 19.01 107.06 7.98
N LEU A 58 18.01 106.43 8.59
CA LEU A 58 17.10 107.07 9.54
C LEU A 58 17.83 107.37 10.86
N LEU A 59 18.63 106.43 11.37
CA LEU A 59 19.42 106.61 12.59
C LEU A 59 20.47 107.71 12.39
N LEU A 60 21.30 107.67 11.34
CA LEU A 60 22.35 108.67 11.12
C LEU A 60 21.80 110.09 10.97
N LYS A 61 20.66 110.26 10.30
CA LYS A 61 20.12 111.58 9.96
C LYS A 61 19.33 112.24 11.10
N TYR A 62 18.70 111.43 11.96
CA TYR A 62 17.74 111.92 12.96
C TYR A 62 18.12 111.62 14.41
N HIS A 63 18.95 110.61 14.69
CA HIS A 63 19.36 110.23 16.05
C HIS A 63 19.98 111.39 16.86
N PRO A 64 20.86 112.27 16.31
CA PRO A 64 21.45 113.37 17.09
C PRO A 64 20.44 114.41 17.57
N SER A 65 19.29 114.54 16.90
CA SER A 65 18.23 115.52 17.23
C SER A 65 17.03 114.89 17.97
N LEU A 66 16.98 113.55 18.05
CA LEU A 66 15.91 112.78 18.70
C LEU A 66 16.36 112.12 20.01
N ALA A 67 17.67 112.06 20.30
CA ALA A 67 18.20 111.52 21.55
C ALA A 67 17.73 112.32 22.79
N PRO A 68 17.53 111.68 23.96
CA PRO A 68 17.17 112.35 25.21
C PRO A 68 18.34 113.23 25.67
N GLY A 69 18.30 114.50 25.26
CA GLY A 69 19.39 115.47 25.43
C GLY A 69 19.49 116.49 24.28
N GLY A 70 18.94 116.16 23.10
CA GLY A 70 18.95 117.02 21.92
C GLY A 70 20.35 117.24 21.32
N SER A 71 20.42 117.92 20.18
CA SER A 71 21.69 118.26 19.52
C SER A 71 22.37 119.51 20.12
N GLY A 72 21.87 119.99 21.27
CA GLY A 72 22.27 121.24 21.91
C GLY A 72 21.58 122.50 21.34
N ASN A 73 20.77 122.37 20.28
CA ASN A 73 20.04 123.49 19.67
C ASN A 73 18.55 123.18 19.56
N VAL A 74 17.77 123.71 20.51
CA VAL A 74 16.33 123.41 20.69
C VAL A 74 15.50 123.74 19.45
N PHE A 75 15.81 124.82 18.72
CA PHE A 75 15.11 125.19 17.49
C PHE A 75 15.44 124.25 16.34
N LYS A 76 16.70 123.85 16.20
CA LYS A 76 17.15 122.86 15.22
C LYS A 76 16.51 121.50 15.51
N ASP A 77 16.38 121.14 16.79
CA ASP A 77 15.74 119.88 17.20
C ASP A 77 14.24 119.89 16.98
N ALA A 78 13.55 121.01 17.25
CA ALA A 78 12.13 121.17 16.94
C ALA A 78 11.89 121.13 15.41
N ALA A 79 12.71 121.81 14.62
CA ALA A 79 12.65 121.78 13.16
C ALA A 79 12.99 120.40 12.61
N LYS A 80 13.96 119.68 13.18
CA LYS A 80 14.31 118.30 12.80
C LYS A 80 13.25 117.28 13.22
N LYS A 81 12.55 117.49 14.34
CA LYS A 81 11.40 116.68 14.77
C LYS A 81 10.19 116.90 13.87
N LEU A 82 9.89 118.16 13.54
CA LEU A 82 8.85 118.52 12.57
C LEU A 82 9.24 118.02 11.17
N GLN A 83 10.51 118.16 10.80
CA GLN A 83 11.06 117.64 9.57
C GLN A 83 11.03 116.12 9.56
N PHE A 84 11.31 115.37 10.64
CA PHE A 84 11.15 113.91 10.68
C PHE A 84 9.68 113.50 10.47
N HIS A 85 8.76 114.21 11.10
CA HIS A 85 7.32 114.00 10.95
C HIS A 85 6.79 114.40 9.56
N MET A 86 7.47 115.36 8.90
CA MET A 86 7.22 115.79 7.52
C MET A 86 8.20 115.18 6.51
N PHE A 87 9.18 114.36 6.94
CA PHE A 87 10.26 113.84 6.11
C PHE A 87 9.62 112.72 5.34
N ASP A 88 9.03 113.17 4.25
CA ASP A 88 9.07 112.53 2.98
C ASP A 88 8.18 111.29 2.91
N ARG A 89 6.88 111.53 3.07
CA ARG A 89 5.82 110.59 2.66
C ARG A 89 6.07 109.99 1.27
N ASN A 90 6.72 110.73 0.36
CA ASN A 90 7.05 110.25 -0.97
C ASN A 90 8.21 109.23 -0.94
N SER A 91 9.30 109.50 -0.22
CA SER A 91 10.38 108.51 -0.04
C SER A 91 9.95 107.27 0.76
N LEU A 92 9.08 107.44 1.78
CA LEU A 92 8.48 106.31 2.50
C LEU A 92 7.56 105.48 1.60
N ALA A 93 6.80 106.11 0.71
CA ALA A 93 5.96 105.39 -0.25
C ALA A 93 6.80 104.51 -1.20
N VAL A 94 7.95 105.01 -1.68
CA VAL A 94 8.86 104.23 -2.52
C VAL A 94 9.45 103.03 -1.76
N ILE A 95 9.85 103.22 -0.51
CA ILE A 95 10.39 102.14 0.33
C ILE A 95 9.30 101.10 0.66
N LEU A 96 8.09 101.54 1.00
CA LEU A 96 6.95 100.64 1.25
C LEU A 96 6.54 99.87 0.00
N ASP A 97 6.59 100.49 -1.18
CA ASP A 97 6.33 99.79 -2.45
C ASP A 97 7.41 98.75 -2.76
N GLN A 98 8.68 99.07 -2.50
CA GLN A 98 9.78 98.10 -2.59
C GLN A 98 9.60 96.94 -1.62
N PHE A 99 9.19 97.20 -0.37
CA PHE A 99 8.91 96.14 0.59
C PHE A 99 7.73 95.26 0.17
N ALA A 100 6.67 95.87 -0.35
CA ALA A 100 5.55 95.13 -0.91
C ALA A 100 5.99 94.28 -2.12
N ALA A 101 6.93 94.77 -2.94
CA ALA A 101 7.49 94.02 -4.06
C ALA A 101 8.30 92.78 -3.61
N TYR A 102 9.20 92.92 -2.64
CA TYR A 102 9.95 91.79 -2.07
C TYR A 102 9.03 90.77 -1.40
N THR A 103 8.06 91.24 -0.63
CA THR A 103 7.07 90.37 0.04
C THR A 103 6.27 89.54 -0.98
N ARG A 104 5.82 90.16 -2.07
CA ARG A 104 5.12 89.47 -3.16
C ARG A 104 6.00 88.41 -3.81
N LYS A 105 7.27 88.73 -4.07
CA LYS A 105 8.23 87.83 -4.72
C LYS A 105 8.56 86.61 -3.85
N ILE A 106 8.84 86.81 -2.57
CA ILE A 106 9.07 85.73 -1.60
C ILE A 106 7.84 84.83 -1.49
N THR A 107 6.66 85.42 -1.36
CA THR A 107 5.39 84.66 -1.28
C THR A 107 5.17 83.79 -2.52
N PHE A 108 5.41 84.34 -3.71
CA PHE A 108 5.30 83.61 -4.97
C PHE A 108 6.27 82.42 -5.03
N LEU A 109 7.55 82.64 -4.73
CA LEU A 109 8.57 81.59 -4.74
C LEU A 109 8.26 80.49 -3.71
N MET A 110 7.78 80.87 -2.52
CA MET A 110 7.38 79.91 -1.48
C MET A 110 6.23 79.01 -1.93
N VAL A 111 5.19 79.58 -2.56
CA VAL A 111 4.05 78.82 -3.12
C VAL A 111 4.53 77.88 -4.23
N ALA A 112 5.44 78.33 -5.10
CA ALA A 112 6.00 77.49 -6.16
C ALA A 112 6.82 76.31 -5.60
N ALA A 113 7.65 76.55 -4.58
CA ALA A 113 8.42 75.52 -3.90
C ALA A 113 7.50 74.48 -3.23
N LEU A 114 6.51 74.93 -2.45
CA LEU A 114 5.52 74.07 -1.80
C LEU A 114 4.78 73.17 -2.80
N ARG A 115 4.37 73.72 -3.94
CA ARG A 115 3.67 72.97 -4.99
C ARG A 115 4.54 71.90 -5.64
N LYS A 116 5.84 72.14 -5.79
CA LYS A 116 6.78 71.19 -6.39
C LYS A 116 7.09 70.03 -5.44
N THR A 117 7.32 70.33 -4.16
CA THR A 117 7.55 69.31 -3.13
C THR A 117 6.36 68.36 -3.02
N ALA A 118 5.13 68.91 -2.90
CA ALA A 118 3.92 68.11 -2.84
C ALA A 118 3.72 67.19 -4.06
N ARG A 119 4.10 67.65 -5.27
CA ARG A 119 4.01 66.84 -6.50
C ARG A 119 5.03 65.71 -6.54
N VAL A 120 6.28 65.97 -6.15
CA VAL A 120 7.35 64.96 -6.15
C VAL A 120 7.04 63.84 -5.16
N ASP A 121 6.52 64.19 -3.98
CA ASP A 121 6.12 63.21 -2.97
C ASP A 121 4.92 62.36 -3.45
N SER A 122 3.91 63.00 -4.06
CA SER A 122 2.73 62.28 -4.55
C SER A 122 3.05 61.27 -5.67
N VAL A 123 3.86 61.65 -6.65
CA VAL A 123 4.22 60.76 -7.77
C VAL A 123 5.06 59.58 -7.28
N THR A 124 6.03 59.84 -6.40
CA THR A 124 6.87 58.79 -5.83
C THR A 124 6.06 57.82 -4.96
N MET A 125 5.10 58.35 -4.20
CA MET A 125 4.21 57.53 -3.37
C MET A 125 3.31 56.64 -4.24
N LEU A 126 2.70 57.16 -5.31
CA LEU A 126 1.87 56.38 -6.23
C LEU A 126 2.67 55.26 -6.90
N ALA A 127 3.91 55.52 -7.33
CA ALA A 127 4.76 54.49 -7.91
C ALA A 127 5.06 53.35 -6.93
N ARG A 128 5.29 53.67 -5.64
CA ARG A 128 5.50 52.67 -4.59
C ARG A 128 4.23 51.87 -4.30
N VAL A 129 3.07 52.53 -4.26
CA VAL A 129 1.77 51.86 -4.08
C VAL A 129 1.53 50.86 -5.20
N GLN A 130 1.74 51.26 -6.46
CA GLN A 130 1.60 50.36 -7.61
C GLN A 130 2.55 49.17 -7.53
N GLN A 131 3.79 49.37 -7.09
CA GLN A 131 4.76 48.27 -6.93
C GLN A 131 4.28 47.27 -5.87
N VAL A 132 3.73 47.75 -4.75
CA VAL A 132 3.18 46.89 -3.69
C VAL A 132 1.94 46.15 -4.19
N GLU A 133 1.04 46.81 -4.91
CA GLU A 133 -0.13 46.16 -5.52
C GLU A 133 0.28 45.02 -6.46
N ASN A 134 1.25 45.26 -7.35
CA ASN A 134 1.76 44.23 -8.25
C ASN A 134 2.37 43.03 -7.49
N LEU A 135 3.10 43.30 -6.40
CA LEU A 135 3.67 42.25 -5.56
C LEU A 135 2.58 41.44 -4.84
N ILE A 136 1.56 42.12 -4.30
CA ILE A 136 0.41 41.48 -3.64
C ILE A 136 -0.32 40.59 -4.65
N GLN A 137 -0.59 41.09 -5.85
CA GLN A 137 -1.25 40.33 -6.91
C GLN A 137 -0.44 39.07 -7.27
N SER A 138 0.87 39.20 -7.50
CA SER A 138 1.71 38.04 -7.83
C SER A 138 1.74 37.00 -6.69
N ARG A 139 1.73 37.45 -5.43
CA ARG A 139 1.66 36.54 -4.28
C ARG A 139 0.30 35.87 -4.16
N GLN A 140 -0.80 36.57 -4.44
CA GLN A 140 -2.13 35.98 -4.46
C GLN A 140 -2.25 34.91 -5.55
N ASP A 141 -1.78 35.20 -6.76
CA ASP A 141 -1.81 34.25 -7.87
C ASP A 141 -0.98 32.99 -7.54
N TYR A 142 0.21 33.17 -6.95
CA TYR A 142 1.02 32.06 -6.46
C TYR A 142 0.32 31.23 -5.38
N LEU A 143 -0.33 31.86 -4.40
CA LEU A 143 -1.07 31.15 -3.35
C LEU A 143 -2.26 30.39 -3.90
N LEU A 144 -2.98 30.95 -4.88
CA LEU A 144 -4.09 30.27 -5.56
C LEU A 144 -3.60 29.03 -6.33
N GLN A 145 -2.49 29.16 -7.06
CA GLN A 145 -1.89 28.04 -7.77
C GLN A 145 -1.46 26.94 -6.79
N LEU A 146 -0.76 27.30 -5.72
CA LEU A 146 -0.33 26.36 -4.69
C LEU A 146 -1.53 25.64 -4.04
N HIS A 147 -2.61 26.37 -3.77
CA HIS A 147 -3.82 25.79 -3.21
C HIS A 147 -4.47 24.79 -4.18
N SER A 148 -4.52 25.11 -5.47
CA SER A 148 -5.06 24.20 -6.51
C SER A 148 -4.22 22.92 -6.68
N GLU A 149 -2.90 23.04 -6.57
CA GLU A 149 -2.00 21.88 -6.62
C GLU A 149 -2.20 21.00 -5.39
N TYR A 150 -2.26 21.60 -4.20
CA TYR A 150 -2.49 20.85 -2.96
C TYR A 150 -3.86 20.17 -2.93
N SER A 151 -4.92 20.83 -3.41
CA SER A 151 -6.27 20.24 -3.46
C SER A 151 -6.35 19.07 -4.44
N SER A 152 -5.75 19.19 -5.62
CA SER A 152 -5.68 18.08 -6.58
C SER A 152 -4.87 16.89 -6.06
N ALA A 153 -3.75 17.15 -5.37
CA ALA A 153 -2.94 16.11 -4.74
C ALA A 153 -3.70 15.39 -3.61
N LEU A 154 -4.43 16.14 -2.76
CA LEU A 154 -5.27 15.56 -1.72
C LEU A 154 -6.41 14.73 -2.31
N GLN A 155 -7.07 15.22 -3.36
CA GLN A 155 -8.14 14.49 -4.03
C GLN A 155 -7.62 13.18 -4.62
N GLY A 156 -6.49 13.23 -5.33
CA GLY A 156 -5.85 12.02 -5.87
C GLY A 156 -5.47 11.01 -4.78
N ARG A 157 -4.98 11.48 -3.63
CA ARG A 157 -4.66 10.62 -2.48
C ARG A 157 -5.91 10.04 -1.82
N SER A 158 -7.00 10.80 -1.75
CA SER A 158 -8.30 10.34 -1.24
C SER A 158 -8.90 9.27 -2.14
N GLU A 159 -8.83 9.45 -3.46
CA GLU A 159 -9.30 8.45 -4.43
C GLU A 159 -8.48 7.15 -4.34
N GLN A 160 -7.16 7.26 -4.16
CA GLN A 160 -6.31 6.09 -3.92
C GLN A 160 -6.68 5.34 -2.64
N LEU A 161 -6.96 6.06 -1.54
CA LEU A 161 -7.40 5.45 -0.29
C LEU A 161 -8.76 4.74 -0.46
N HIS A 162 -9.71 5.36 -1.13
CA HIS A 162 -11.00 4.73 -1.42
C HIS A 162 -10.85 3.45 -2.26
N ARG A 163 -10.00 3.45 -3.27
CA ARG A 163 -9.71 2.23 -4.07
C ARG A 163 -9.07 1.12 -3.23
N LEU A 164 -8.18 1.48 -2.31
CA LEU A 164 -7.57 0.50 -1.40
C LEU A 164 -8.60 -0.08 -0.43
N GLU A 165 -9.48 0.75 0.10
CA GLU A 165 -10.58 0.32 0.97
C GLU A 165 -11.54 -0.64 0.25
N GLU A 166 -11.98 -0.29 -0.96
CA GLU A 166 -12.84 -1.15 -1.79
C GLU A 166 -12.16 -2.50 -2.13
N ASN A 167 -10.86 -2.48 -2.45
CA ASN A 167 -10.09 -3.70 -2.69
C ASN A 167 -9.97 -4.56 -1.43
N LEU A 168 -9.83 -3.95 -0.24
CA LEU A 168 -9.78 -4.68 1.02
C LEU A 168 -11.15 -5.29 1.37
N GLU A 169 -12.24 -4.55 1.17
CA GLU A 169 -13.60 -5.05 1.40
C GLU A 169 -13.92 -6.24 0.48
N THR A 170 -13.61 -6.13 -0.81
CA THR A 170 -13.80 -7.23 -1.77
C THR A 170 -12.94 -8.44 -1.40
N GLN A 171 -11.66 -8.24 -1.05
CA GLN A 171 -10.79 -9.33 -0.59
C GLN A 171 -11.34 -10.01 0.69
N GLN A 172 -11.87 -9.23 1.63
CA GLN A 172 -12.51 -9.75 2.84
C GLN A 172 -13.75 -10.58 2.51
N GLN A 173 -14.61 -10.11 1.61
CA GLN A 173 -15.78 -10.86 1.14
C GLN A 173 -15.37 -12.17 0.47
N HIS A 174 -14.32 -12.16 -0.36
CA HIS A 174 -13.76 -13.37 -0.96
C HIS A 174 -13.24 -14.34 0.10
N PHE A 175 -12.54 -13.86 1.13
CA PHE A 175 -12.03 -14.70 2.21
C PHE A 175 -13.17 -15.35 3.02
N VAL A 176 -14.21 -14.58 3.36
CA VAL A 176 -15.39 -15.11 4.06
C VAL A 176 -16.09 -16.16 3.19
N GLY A 177 -16.26 -15.91 1.89
CA GLY A 177 -16.82 -16.88 0.95
C GLY A 177 -15.99 -18.17 0.86
N MET A 178 -14.66 -18.05 0.77
CA MET A 178 -13.74 -19.20 0.80
C MET A 178 -13.87 -19.99 2.10
N SER A 179 -13.89 -19.32 3.26
CA SER A 179 -14.03 -19.96 4.56
C SER A 179 -15.35 -20.73 4.68
N LEU A 180 -16.46 -20.17 4.21
CA LEU A 180 -17.75 -20.84 4.16
C LEU A 180 -17.69 -22.08 3.25
N SER A 181 -17.10 -21.95 2.06
CA SER A 181 -16.96 -23.09 1.13
C SER A 181 -16.09 -24.21 1.72
N LEU A 182 -15.00 -23.86 2.41
CA LEU A 182 -14.13 -24.81 3.10
C LEU A 182 -14.88 -25.50 4.25
N GLY A 183 -15.65 -24.74 5.03
CA GLY A 183 -16.51 -25.28 6.08
C GLY A 183 -17.52 -26.29 5.54
N ASN A 184 -18.18 -25.98 4.42
CA ASN A 184 -19.10 -26.90 3.76
C ASN A 184 -18.39 -28.16 3.23
N ALA A 185 -17.20 -28.02 2.64
CA ALA A 185 -16.41 -29.16 2.18
C ALA A 185 -15.98 -30.08 3.34
N LEU A 186 -15.56 -29.51 4.47
CA LEU A 186 -15.22 -30.27 5.67
C LEU A 186 -16.44 -30.99 6.25
N LYS A 187 -17.61 -30.34 6.24
CA LYS A 187 -18.87 -30.97 6.67
C LYS A 187 -19.24 -32.15 5.77
N ALA A 188 -19.14 -31.99 4.45
CA ALA A 188 -19.38 -33.08 3.51
C ALA A 188 -18.41 -34.25 3.71
N LEU A 189 -17.12 -33.98 3.96
CA LEU A 189 -16.14 -35.02 4.29
C LEU A 189 -16.48 -35.75 5.60
N GLN A 190 -17.00 -35.03 6.59
CA GLN A 190 -17.45 -35.63 7.84
C GLN A 190 -18.68 -36.53 7.64
N GLU A 191 -19.65 -36.09 6.85
CA GLU A 191 -20.81 -36.89 6.47
C GLU A 191 -20.39 -38.17 5.72
N ILE A 192 -19.42 -38.08 4.79
CA ILE A 192 -18.84 -39.23 4.09
C ILE A 192 -18.18 -40.20 5.07
N LYS A 193 -17.38 -39.67 6.02
CA LYS A 193 -16.74 -40.50 7.06
C LYS A 193 -17.77 -41.26 7.89
N GLU A 194 -18.86 -40.60 8.28
CA GLU A 194 -19.95 -41.23 9.05
C GLU A 194 -20.66 -42.31 8.25
N MET A 195 -20.97 -42.07 6.97
CA MET A 195 -21.54 -43.08 6.08
C MET A 195 -20.62 -44.29 5.92
N LEU A 196 -19.31 -44.09 5.72
CA LEU A 196 -18.34 -45.19 5.64
C LEU A 196 -18.29 -46.02 6.93
N ALA A 197 -18.36 -45.36 8.10
CA ALA A 197 -18.42 -46.05 9.38
C ALA A 197 -19.70 -46.88 9.53
N GLN A 198 -20.84 -46.35 9.09
CA GLN A 198 -22.11 -47.09 9.08
C GLN A 198 -22.04 -48.30 8.15
N ILE A 199 -21.48 -48.16 6.94
CA ILE A 199 -21.28 -49.26 6.00
C ILE A 199 -20.37 -50.33 6.62
N ALA A 200 -19.25 -49.92 7.21
CA ALA A 200 -18.32 -50.83 7.86
C ALA A 200 -18.98 -51.60 9.01
N ASN A 201 -19.77 -50.94 9.86
CA ASN A 201 -20.51 -51.59 10.94
C ASN A 201 -21.57 -52.56 10.41
N THR A 202 -22.29 -52.17 9.37
CA THR A 202 -23.30 -53.03 8.73
C THR A 202 -22.65 -54.28 8.15
N LEU A 203 -21.55 -54.14 7.43
CA LEU A 203 -20.76 -55.26 6.92
C LEU A 203 -20.22 -56.13 8.06
N HIS A 204 -19.74 -55.53 9.15
CA HIS A 204 -19.27 -56.26 10.31
C HIS A 204 -20.38 -57.12 10.92
N LEU A 205 -21.60 -56.60 11.04
CA LEU A 205 -22.76 -57.36 11.50
C LEU A 205 -23.09 -58.53 10.56
N TYR A 206 -23.01 -58.35 9.24
CA TYR A 206 -23.18 -59.47 8.30
C TYR A 206 -22.10 -60.54 8.44
N ILE A 207 -20.86 -60.15 8.76
CA ILE A 207 -19.73 -61.09 8.92
C ILE A 207 -19.77 -61.78 10.30
N THR A 208 -20.20 -61.09 11.36
CA THR A 208 -20.16 -61.59 12.74
C THR A 208 -21.48 -62.15 13.26
N ALA A 209 -22.62 -61.91 12.59
CA ALA A 209 -23.89 -62.54 12.96
C ALA A 209 -23.83 -64.07 12.75
N PRO A 210 -24.01 -64.89 13.79
CA PRO A 210 -23.80 -66.34 13.73
C PRO A 210 -25.01 -67.11 13.18
N ILE A 211 -25.85 -66.50 12.34
CA ILE A 211 -27.10 -67.09 11.87
C ILE A 211 -27.19 -66.96 10.35
N SER A 212 -26.58 -67.91 9.63
CA SER A 212 -27.08 -68.56 8.38
C SER A 212 -25.98 -69.20 7.53
N PHE A 213 -24.69 -68.96 7.78
CA PHE A 213 -23.58 -69.59 7.04
C PHE A 213 -22.77 -70.59 7.89
N ARG A 214 -23.43 -71.39 8.73
CA ARG A 214 -22.80 -72.63 9.17
C ARG A 214 -22.71 -73.56 7.95
N PHE A 215 -21.53 -73.59 7.35
CA PHE A 215 -20.96 -74.71 6.60
C PHE A 215 -21.99 -75.57 5.86
N ILE A 216 -22.43 -75.12 4.69
CA ILE A 216 -22.71 -76.09 3.62
C ILE A 216 -21.34 -76.59 3.20
N ASP A 217 -20.82 -77.61 3.88
CA ASP A 217 -19.76 -78.41 3.29
C ASP A 217 -20.42 -79.15 2.11
N PRO A 218 -20.14 -78.75 0.85
CA PRO A 218 -20.80 -79.34 -0.32
C PRO A 218 -20.40 -80.81 -0.54
N THR A 219 -19.48 -81.32 0.28
CA THR A 219 -18.99 -82.70 0.26
C THR A 219 -19.57 -83.57 1.39
N LEU A 220 -20.27 -82.97 2.36
CA LEU A 220 -20.87 -83.70 3.47
C LEU A 220 -21.87 -84.76 2.97
N GLY A 221 -21.63 -86.03 3.33
CA GLY A 221 -22.46 -87.16 2.92
C GLY A 221 -22.18 -87.73 1.53
N LYS A 222 -21.20 -87.18 0.78
CA LYS A 222 -20.75 -87.79 -0.49
C LYS A 222 -19.72 -88.89 -0.23
N PRO A 223 -19.81 -90.05 -0.92
CA PRO A 223 -18.79 -91.10 -0.81
C PRO A 223 -17.46 -90.64 -1.41
N VAL A 224 -16.40 -91.34 -1.05
CA VAL A 224 -15.12 -91.28 -1.77
C VAL A 224 -15.20 -92.23 -2.96
N VAL A 225 -14.85 -91.77 -4.15
CA VAL A 225 -14.92 -92.58 -5.38
C VAL A 225 -13.52 -93.07 -5.72
N LEU A 226 -13.29 -94.39 -5.68
CA LEU A 226 -12.04 -95.01 -6.11
C LEU A 226 -12.17 -95.53 -7.55
N GLU A 227 -11.36 -95.01 -8.47
CA GLU A 227 -11.14 -95.61 -9.78
C GLU A 227 -10.01 -96.63 -9.67
N THR A 228 -10.34 -97.92 -9.80
CA THR A 228 -9.36 -99.01 -9.71
C THR A 228 -8.43 -99.03 -10.93
N SER A 229 -7.32 -99.76 -10.84
CA SER A 229 -6.39 -99.94 -11.97
C SER A 229 -7.00 -100.64 -13.20
N LEU A 230 -8.22 -101.17 -13.08
CA LEU A 230 -8.99 -101.79 -14.16
C LEU A 230 -10.02 -100.82 -14.77
N GLY A 231 -10.08 -99.57 -14.29
CA GLY A 231 -11.05 -98.55 -14.71
C GLY A 231 -12.43 -98.70 -14.07
N GLU A 232 -12.61 -99.58 -13.10
CA GLU A 232 -13.88 -99.70 -12.36
C GLU A 232 -13.98 -98.61 -11.29
N LEU A 233 -15.13 -97.95 -11.20
CA LEU A 233 -15.45 -97.01 -10.12
C LEU A 233 -16.04 -97.77 -8.92
N TRP A 234 -15.56 -97.43 -7.72
CA TRP A 234 -16.01 -97.99 -6.46
C TRP A 234 -16.29 -96.88 -5.44
N ASP A 235 -17.55 -96.74 -5.07
CA ASP A 235 -17.98 -95.79 -4.05
C ASP A 235 -17.73 -96.36 -2.65
N ILE A 236 -16.94 -95.62 -1.86
CA ILE A 236 -16.57 -95.93 -0.50
C ILE A 236 -17.26 -94.90 0.41
N PRO A 237 -18.31 -95.30 1.16
CA PRO A 237 -18.93 -94.42 2.14
C PRO A 237 -17.90 -93.97 3.18
N THR A 238 -17.81 -92.65 3.42
CA THR A 238 -16.79 -92.06 4.31
C THR A 238 -16.93 -92.46 5.77
N ASN A 239 -18.06 -93.03 6.15
CA ASN A 239 -18.32 -93.55 7.49
C ASN A 239 -17.98 -95.03 7.66
N TRP A 240 -17.50 -95.73 6.63
CA TRP A 240 -17.19 -97.16 6.71
C TRP A 240 -15.73 -97.45 7.06
N ILE A 241 -14.83 -96.57 6.66
CA ILE A 241 -13.39 -96.76 6.81
C ILE A 241 -12.82 -95.60 7.61
N HIS A 242 -12.10 -95.94 8.67
CA HIS A 242 -11.41 -94.97 9.52
C HIS A 242 -9.90 -95.19 9.59
N GLU A 243 -9.41 -96.29 9.02
CA GLU A 243 -8.01 -96.71 9.06
C GLU A 243 -7.57 -97.32 7.72
N TRP A 244 -6.29 -97.16 7.39
CA TRP A 244 -5.72 -97.67 6.13
C TRP A 244 -5.78 -99.20 6.02
N ASP A 245 -5.58 -99.93 7.11
CA ASP A 245 -5.60 -101.39 7.10
C ASP A 245 -6.98 -101.93 6.69
N MET A 246 -8.06 -101.27 7.11
CA MET A 246 -9.42 -101.63 6.72
C MET A 246 -9.66 -101.38 5.22
N PHE A 247 -9.15 -100.27 4.68
CA PHE A 247 -9.18 -100.01 3.25
C PHE A 247 -8.43 -101.08 2.46
N GLU A 248 -7.23 -101.47 2.90
CA GLU A 248 -6.41 -102.47 2.22
C GLU A 248 -7.06 -103.85 2.21
N VAL A 249 -7.71 -104.25 3.31
CA VAL A 249 -8.45 -105.53 3.38
C VAL A 249 -9.64 -105.53 2.42
N LEU A 250 -10.43 -104.45 2.40
CA LEU A 250 -11.56 -104.33 1.48
C LEU A 250 -11.09 -104.30 0.02
N LEU A 251 -9.99 -103.60 -0.26
CA LEU A 251 -9.38 -103.55 -1.58
C LEU A 251 -8.85 -104.93 -2.01
N ALA A 252 -8.18 -105.66 -1.13
CA ALA A 252 -7.71 -107.01 -1.42
C ALA A 252 -8.86 -107.96 -1.77
N HIS A 253 -9.94 -107.95 -0.96
CA HIS A 253 -11.13 -108.74 -1.23
C HIS A 253 -11.81 -108.33 -2.54
N ARG A 254 -11.84 -107.03 -2.88
CA ARG A 254 -12.40 -106.55 -4.15
C ARG A 254 -11.65 -107.11 -5.37
N PHE A 255 -10.34 -107.30 -5.25
CA PHE A 255 -9.52 -107.89 -6.29
C PHE A 255 -9.46 -109.43 -6.24
N GLU A 256 -10.15 -110.09 -5.31
CA GLU A 256 -10.16 -111.54 -5.20
C GLU A 256 -10.61 -112.20 -6.51
N ASN A 257 -9.87 -113.21 -6.96
CA ASN A 257 -10.07 -113.87 -8.26
C ASN A 257 -9.95 -112.96 -9.51
N ARG A 258 -9.44 -111.72 -9.36
CA ARG A 258 -9.20 -110.78 -10.47
C ARG A 258 -7.70 -110.58 -10.74
N ARG A 259 -7.40 -110.01 -11.91
CA ARG A 259 -6.04 -109.59 -12.26
C ARG A 259 -5.60 -108.45 -11.33
N GLY A 260 -4.36 -108.50 -10.87
CA GLY A 260 -3.82 -107.50 -9.93
C GLY A 260 -3.99 -107.88 -8.45
N HIS A 261 -4.75 -108.93 -8.11
CA HIS A 261 -4.92 -109.37 -6.71
C HIS A 261 -3.61 -109.56 -5.96
N SER A 262 -2.64 -110.26 -6.58
CA SER A 262 -1.33 -110.49 -5.99
C SER A 262 -0.52 -109.20 -5.80
N MET A 263 -0.75 -108.18 -6.62
CA MET A 263 -0.09 -106.87 -6.50
C MET A 263 -0.73 -106.06 -5.37
N VAL A 264 -2.06 -106.09 -5.22
CA VAL A 264 -2.78 -105.47 -4.10
C VAL A 264 -2.32 -106.07 -2.77
N LEU A 265 -2.25 -107.40 -2.66
CA LEU A 265 -1.77 -108.09 -1.46
C LEU A 265 -0.32 -107.71 -1.10
N ARG A 266 0.52 -107.42 -2.10
CA ARG A 266 1.90 -106.97 -1.92
C ARG A 266 2.01 -105.44 -1.74
N LYS A 267 0.88 -104.73 -1.65
CA LYS A 267 0.79 -103.27 -1.58
C LYS A 267 1.50 -102.54 -2.75
N GLN A 268 1.60 -103.20 -3.90
CA GLN A 268 2.24 -102.72 -5.13
C GLN A 268 1.26 -101.89 -5.98
N PHE A 269 0.71 -100.85 -5.37
CA PHE A 269 -0.18 -99.88 -6.01
C PHE A 269 0.07 -98.50 -5.44
N ALA A 270 -0.23 -97.46 -6.22
CA ALA A 270 -0.22 -96.06 -5.85
C ALA A 270 -1.64 -95.50 -5.91
N LEU A 271 -1.91 -94.49 -5.11
CA LEU A 271 -3.17 -93.77 -5.04
C LEU A 271 -2.90 -92.30 -5.32
N GLU A 272 -3.73 -91.68 -6.14
CA GLU A 272 -3.58 -90.29 -6.57
C GLU A 272 -4.92 -89.57 -6.47
N GLU A 273 -4.94 -88.33 -6.00
CA GLU A 273 -6.14 -87.51 -6.01
C GLU A 273 -6.43 -87.02 -7.44
N SER A 274 -7.62 -87.33 -7.96
CA SER A 274 -7.94 -87.11 -9.37
C SER A 274 -7.97 -85.63 -9.81
N CYS A 275 -8.18 -84.69 -8.89
CA CYS A 275 -8.30 -83.26 -9.20
C CYS A 275 -6.94 -82.56 -9.20
N SER A 276 -6.10 -82.85 -8.20
CA SER A 276 -4.80 -82.21 -8.00
C SER A 276 -3.65 -82.98 -8.65
N GLY A 277 -3.85 -84.26 -8.94
CA GLY A 277 -2.79 -85.18 -9.33
C GLY A 277 -1.81 -85.50 -8.20
N ALA A 278 -2.15 -85.17 -6.96
CA ALA A 278 -1.27 -85.38 -5.82
C ALA A 278 -1.28 -86.85 -5.39
N ASP A 279 -0.08 -87.40 -5.13
CA ASP A 279 0.07 -88.72 -4.54
C ASP A 279 -0.53 -88.76 -3.11
N ILE A 280 -1.31 -89.80 -2.82
CA ILE A 280 -1.91 -90.02 -1.51
C ILE A 280 -0.99 -90.93 -0.70
N GLU A 281 -0.31 -90.34 0.28
CA GLU A 281 0.69 -91.02 1.09
C GLU A 281 0.06 -91.78 2.26
N ARG A 282 0.34 -93.09 2.35
CA ARG A 282 -0.23 -93.98 3.39
C ARG A 282 0.25 -93.69 4.82
N HIS A 283 1.30 -92.88 4.99
CA HIS A 283 1.80 -92.53 6.32
C HIS A 283 0.97 -91.41 6.99
N ILE A 284 0.18 -90.69 6.19
CA ILE A 284 -0.74 -89.66 6.67
C ILE A 284 -1.98 -90.38 7.23
N PRO A 285 -2.52 -89.99 8.40
CA PRO A 285 -3.75 -90.58 8.93
C PRO A 285 -4.90 -90.53 7.92
N TRP A 286 -5.70 -91.60 7.83
CA TRP A 286 -6.80 -91.73 6.88
C TRP A 286 -7.73 -90.51 6.87
N SER A 287 -8.11 -90.01 8.06
CA SER A 287 -9.00 -88.85 8.22
C SER A 287 -8.44 -87.53 7.66
N VAL A 288 -7.12 -87.44 7.47
CA VAL A 288 -6.45 -86.26 6.90
C VAL A 288 -6.24 -86.46 5.39
N ALA A 289 -5.86 -87.67 4.99
CA ALA A 289 -5.57 -88.02 3.60
C ALA A 289 -6.84 -88.18 2.74
N ILE A 290 -7.96 -88.57 3.34
CA ILE A 290 -9.21 -88.92 2.64
C ILE A 290 -10.35 -88.07 3.20
N ARG A 291 -11.04 -87.36 2.31
CA ARG A 291 -12.16 -86.46 2.61
C ARG A 291 -13.41 -86.87 1.84
N PRO A 292 -14.61 -86.59 2.38
CA PRO A 292 -15.86 -86.78 1.65
C PRO A 292 -15.83 -86.14 0.25
N GLY A 293 -16.43 -86.84 -0.72
CA GLY A 293 -16.50 -86.39 -2.11
C GLY A 293 -15.19 -86.43 -2.91
N MET A 294 -14.07 -86.92 -2.34
CA MET A 294 -12.83 -87.10 -3.09
C MET A 294 -12.96 -88.18 -4.16
N LYS A 295 -12.34 -87.94 -5.32
CA LYS A 295 -12.10 -88.98 -6.34
C LYS A 295 -10.62 -89.38 -6.31
N ILE A 296 -10.37 -90.67 -6.16
CA ILE A 296 -9.04 -91.26 -6.04
C ILE A 296 -8.81 -92.20 -7.22
N ASN A 297 -7.67 -92.08 -7.87
CA ASN A 297 -7.25 -92.97 -8.95
C ASN A 297 -6.21 -93.95 -8.42
N MET A 298 -6.36 -95.23 -8.76
CA MET A 298 -5.45 -96.29 -8.33
C MET A 298 -4.66 -96.84 -9.53
N SER A 299 -3.34 -96.87 -9.38
CA SER A 299 -2.43 -97.42 -10.39
C SER A 299 -1.59 -98.56 -9.81
N MET A 300 -1.35 -99.61 -10.60
CA MET A 300 -0.47 -100.71 -10.18
C MET A 300 1.00 -100.32 -10.39
N VAL A 301 1.83 -100.56 -9.38
CA VAL A 301 3.26 -100.23 -9.41
C VAL A 301 4.05 -101.49 -9.68
N PHE A 302 4.77 -101.52 -10.80
CA PHE A 302 5.66 -102.64 -11.15
C PHE A 302 7.08 -102.33 -10.66
N PRO A 303 7.68 -103.16 -9.78
CA PRO A 303 9.07 -102.98 -9.36
C PRO A 303 10.01 -102.98 -10.57
N LYS A 304 11.05 -102.15 -10.54
CA LYS A 304 12.04 -102.03 -11.63
C LYS A 304 12.76 -103.35 -11.97
N ASP A 305 12.78 -104.30 -11.04
CA ASP A 305 13.39 -105.63 -11.23
C ASP A 305 12.45 -106.66 -11.88
N SER A 306 11.24 -106.25 -12.25
CA SER A 306 10.41 -107.02 -13.18
C SER A 306 11.18 -107.11 -14.48
N LYS A 307 11.66 -108.30 -14.88
CA LYS A 307 12.29 -108.52 -16.20
C LYS A 307 11.45 -107.78 -17.23
N VAL A 308 11.94 -106.64 -17.72
CA VAL A 308 11.25 -105.90 -18.78
C VAL A 308 11.14 -106.92 -19.89
N LEU A 309 9.91 -107.30 -20.19
CA LEU A 309 9.62 -108.19 -21.28
C LEU A 309 10.22 -107.52 -22.51
N GLU A 310 11.36 -108.00 -23.01
CA GLU A 310 12.00 -107.47 -24.24
C GLU A 310 11.04 -107.55 -25.44
N LYS A 311 9.89 -108.22 -25.28
CA LYS A 311 8.84 -108.41 -26.26
C LYS A 311 7.46 -108.19 -25.63
N CYS A 312 6.58 -107.45 -26.29
CA CYS A 312 5.20 -107.29 -25.86
C CYS A 312 4.54 -108.67 -25.63
N PRO A 313 3.94 -108.96 -24.46
CA PRO A 313 3.38 -110.27 -24.15
C PRO A 313 2.18 -110.66 -25.01
N ARG A 314 1.54 -109.69 -25.70
CA ARG A 314 0.38 -109.93 -26.59
C ARG A 314 0.78 -110.29 -28.01
N CYS A 315 1.73 -109.57 -28.62
CA CYS A 315 2.11 -109.74 -30.03
C CYS A 315 3.55 -110.21 -30.26
N LYS A 316 4.32 -110.40 -29.16
CA LYS A 316 5.73 -110.81 -29.15
C LYS A 316 6.70 -109.87 -29.89
N THR A 317 6.26 -108.68 -30.29
CA THR A 317 7.11 -107.65 -30.91
C THR A 317 8.14 -107.13 -29.92
N LYS A 318 9.42 -107.05 -30.32
CA LYS A 318 10.50 -106.53 -29.47
C LYS A 318 10.23 -105.07 -29.08
N LEU A 319 10.26 -104.78 -27.79
CA LEU A 319 10.22 -103.42 -27.25
C LEU A 319 11.57 -102.76 -27.56
N LYS A 320 11.60 -101.84 -28.53
CA LYS A 320 12.78 -100.98 -28.78
C LYS A 320 12.94 -100.03 -27.60
N ASP A 321 14.19 -99.83 -27.17
CA ASP A 321 14.57 -99.00 -26.01
C ASP A 321 13.68 -97.78 -25.84
N LEU A 322 12.78 -97.86 -24.85
CA LEU A 322 11.94 -96.75 -24.43
C LEU A 322 12.87 -95.72 -23.79
N LYS A 323 13.43 -94.81 -24.60
CA LYS A 323 13.97 -93.55 -24.10
C LYS A 323 12.88 -92.94 -23.22
N ARG A 324 13.18 -92.77 -21.94
CA ARG A 324 12.32 -92.09 -20.96
C ARG A 324 11.79 -90.81 -21.60
N ILE A 325 10.51 -90.80 -21.93
CA ILE A 325 9.81 -89.55 -22.14
C ILE A 325 9.59 -89.04 -20.73
N ASN A 326 10.51 -88.20 -20.25
CA ASN A 326 10.22 -87.33 -19.12
C ASN A 326 9.11 -86.41 -19.59
N VAL A 327 7.88 -86.73 -19.19
CA VAL A 327 6.82 -85.72 -19.15
C VAL A 327 7.03 -85.00 -17.83
N GLU A 328 7.78 -83.91 -17.89
CA GLU A 328 7.83 -82.93 -16.80
C GLU A 328 6.46 -82.24 -16.77
N TRP A 329 5.78 -82.31 -15.63
CA TRP A 329 4.61 -81.50 -15.31
C TRP A 329 5.04 -80.37 -14.38
#